data_AF-A0A484LHZ1-F1
#
_entry.id   AF-A0A484LHZ1-F1
#
_cell.length_a   1.000
_cell.length_b   1.000
_cell.length_c   1.000
_cell.angle_alpha   90.00
_cell.angle_beta   90.00
_cell.angle_gamma   90.00
#
_symmetry.space_group_name_H-M   'P 1'
#
loop_
_entity.id
_entity.type
_entity.pdbx_description
1 polymer ?
#
loop_
_entity_poly.entity_id
_entity_poly.type
_entity_poly.pdbx_seq_one_letter_code
_entity_poly.pdbx_strand_id
1 'polypeptide(L)'
;MSLESLQDASSTFCPSHCTRYNRNTRQGVAEKVLALKKRLSAGEFSVLSEIRKTVLELSAPSELVNELKDKMQRSCMPWPGDESLKRWEQAWTAIKKVWASKWNERAYLSTRKVKIDHDCLCMAVLVQEIINADYAFVIHTTNPSSGDSSEIYAEVVKGLGETLVGAYPGRAMSFTCKKNDLSSPQVLGYPSKATGLFIRSSSIIFRSDSNGEDLEGYAGAGLYDSVPIDEPERVVLDYTDDPLIMDVDFRQSVLSKIASAGSVIEELCGCAQDIEGVVKDGQVYVVQTRPQM
;
A
#
# COMPACT_ATOMS: atom_id res chain seq x y z
N MET A 1 1.18 8.63 -12.22
CA MET A 1 0.24 9.33 -13.11
C MET A 1 -0.91 9.85 -12.27
N SER A 2 -1.04 11.17 -12.08
CA SER A 2 -2.10 11.80 -11.27
C SER A 2 -3.39 11.95 -12.09
N LEU A 3 -4.55 11.98 -11.44
CA LEU A 3 -5.86 12.21 -12.08
C LEU A 3 -5.93 13.50 -12.93
N GLU A 4 -5.11 14.51 -12.62
CA GLU A 4 -5.04 15.78 -13.34
C GLU A 4 -4.33 15.66 -14.70
N SER A 5 -3.40 14.72 -14.86
CA SER A 5 -2.76 14.44 -16.18
C SER A 5 -3.75 13.93 -17.24
N LEU A 6 -4.97 13.57 -16.85
CA LEU A 6 -6.07 13.20 -17.76
C LEU A 6 -6.96 14.40 -18.17
N GLN A 7 -6.84 15.56 -17.51
CA GLN A 7 -7.58 16.78 -17.86
C GLN A 7 -6.86 17.63 -18.92
N ASP A 8 -5.53 17.59 -18.97
CA ASP A 8 -4.72 18.47 -19.85
C ASP A 8 -4.49 17.96 -21.28
N ALA A 9 -4.91 16.75 -21.64
CA ALA A 9 -4.77 16.20 -23.01
C ALA A 9 -5.85 16.70 -23.99
N SER A 10 -6.27 17.96 -23.89
CA SER A 10 -7.39 18.53 -24.65
C SER A 10 -7.02 19.15 -26.01
N SER A 11 -5.74 19.19 -26.42
CA SER A 11 -5.38 19.81 -27.71
C SER A 11 -4.22 19.13 -28.44
N THR A 12 -4.48 18.07 -29.21
CA THR A 12 -4.05 17.93 -30.63
C THR A 12 -4.47 16.59 -31.27
N PHE A 13 -5.12 16.71 -32.44
CA PHE A 13 -5.24 15.83 -33.62
C PHE A 13 -5.67 14.33 -33.55
N CYS A 14 -6.47 13.96 -34.57
CA CYS A 14 -7.32 12.77 -34.80
C CYS A 14 -6.56 11.56 -35.42
N PRO A 15 -7.08 10.30 -35.43
CA PRO A 15 -8.30 9.89 -36.17
C PRO A 15 -9.23 8.88 -35.45
N SER A 16 -10.41 8.54 -35.99
CA SER A 16 -11.68 9.29 -35.91
C SER A 16 -12.90 8.39 -35.59
N HIS A 17 -12.71 7.14 -35.16
CA HIS A 17 -13.84 6.26 -34.78
C HIS A 17 -13.65 5.51 -33.45
N CYS A 18 -12.44 5.07 -33.09
CA CYS A 18 -12.19 4.39 -31.82
C CYS A 18 -11.97 5.37 -30.64
N THR A 19 -11.40 6.55 -30.92
CA THR A 19 -11.12 7.63 -29.95
C THR A 19 -12.36 8.40 -29.49
N ARG A 20 -13.41 8.47 -30.32
CA ARG A 20 -14.62 9.25 -30.02
C ARG A 20 -15.49 8.60 -28.95
N TYR A 21 -15.57 7.27 -28.94
CA TYR A 21 -16.31 6.51 -27.93
C TYR A 21 -15.66 6.61 -26.55
N ASN A 22 -14.32 6.60 -26.51
CA ASN A 22 -13.52 6.60 -25.28
C ASN A 22 -13.39 8.02 -24.65
N ARG A 23 -13.51 9.10 -25.44
CA ARG A 23 -13.63 10.47 -24.92
C ARG A 23 -14.97 10.74 -24.22
N ASN A 24 -16.07 10.24 -24.79
CA ASN A 24 -17.41 10.46 -24.27
C ASN A 24 -17.62 9.82 -22.89
N THR A 25 -17.06 8.62 -22.66
CA THR A 25 -17.16 7.94 -21.35
C THR A 25 -16.35 8.66 -20.26
N ARG A 26 -15.13 9.12 -20.56
CA ARG A 26 -14.30 9.88 -19.60
C ARG A 26 -14.91 11.22 -19.25
N GLN A 27 -15.39 11.95 -20.25
CA GLN A 27 -16.05 13.22 -20.05
C GLN A 27 -17.33 13.04 -19.22
N GLY A 28 -18.12 11.99 -19.50
CA GLY A 28 -19.30 11.65 -18.72
C GLY A 28 -18.99 11.29 -17.26
N VAL A 29 -17.92 10.51 -16.99
CA VAL A 29 -17.49 10.20 -15.62
C VAL A 29 -17.05 11.47 -14.88
N ALA A 30 -16.24 12.32 -15.52
CA ALA A 30 -15.78 13.58 -14.93
C ALA A 30 -16.94 14.52 -14.59
N GLU A 31 -17.91 14.68 -15.49
CA GLU A 31 -19.11 15.49 -15.27
C GLU A 31 -19.97 14.96 -14.12
N LYS A 32 -20.18 13.63 -14.05
CA LYS A 32 -20.88 12.99 -12.92
C LYS A 32 -20.16 13.23 -11.59
N VAL A 33 -18.84 13.01 -11.54
CA VAL A 33 -18.04 13.25 -10.32
C VAL A 33 -18.13 14.72 -9.89
N LEU A 34 -18.06 15.66 -10.84
CA LEU A 34 -18.20 17.09 -10.54
C LEU A 34 -19.57 17.42 -9.95
N ALA A 35 -20.65 16.85 -10.49
CA ALA A 35 -22.00 17.02 -9.96
C ALA A 35 -22.14 16.44 -8.54
N LEU A 36 -21.58 15.25 -8.29
CA LEU A 36 -21.58 14.62 -6.96
C LEU A 36 -20.73 15.42 -5.96
N LYS A 37 -19.58 15.98 -6.38
CA LYS A 37 -18.76 16.86 -5.54
C LYS A 37 -19.53 18.08 -5.06
N LYS A 38 -20.38 18.69 -5.89
CA LYS A 38 -21.22 19.83 -5.47
C LYS A 38 -22.18 19.44 -4.33
N ARG A 39 -22.79 18.24 -4.41
CA ARG A 39 -23.64 17.69 -3.33
C ARG A 39 -22.82 17.42 -2.07
N LEU A 40 -21.60 16.88 -2.23
CA LEU A 40 -20.68 16.63 -1.12
C LEU A 40 -20.29 17.94 -0.40
N SER A 41 -19.99 19.01 -1.14
CA SER A 41 -19.72 20.34 -0.58
C SER A 41 -20.93 20.95 0.14
N ALA A 42 -22.15 20.56 -0.24
CA ALA A 42 -23.39 20.92 0.45
C ALA A 42 -23.66 20.07 1.72
N GLY A 43 -22.76 19.15 2.08
CA GLY A 43 -22.83 18.37 3.32
C GLY A 43 -23.43 16.95 3.17
N GLU A 44 -23.70 16.50 1.95
CA GLU A 44 -24.28 15.18 1.71
C GLU A 44 -23.19 14.09 1.64
N PHE A 45 -22.76 13.55 2.78
CA PHE A 45 -21.63 12.59 2.83
C PHE A 45 -21.93 11.21 2.22
N SER A 46 -23.21 10.82 2.10
CA SER A 46 -23.61 9.55 1.46
C SER A 46 -23.11 9.42 0.01
N VAL A 47 -22.93 10.55 -0.68
CA VAL A 47 -22.47 10.60 -2.07
C VAL A 47 -21.02 10.16 -2.24
N LEU A 48 -20.22 10.05 -1.17
CA LEU A 48 -18.87 9.49 -1.24
C LEU A 48 -18.88 8.09 -1.84
N SER A 49 -19.87 7.27 -1.47
CA SER A 49 -20.04 5.93 -2.05
C SER A 49 -20.41 5.97 -3.54
N GLU A 50 -21.21 6.95 -3.96
CA GLU A 50 -21.59 7.17 -5.35
C GLU A 50 -20.39 7.64 -6.20
N ILE A 51 -19.55 8.54 -5.66
CA ILE A 51 -18.34 9.00 -6.34
C ILE A 51 -17.40 7.81 -6.58
N ARG A 52 -17.15 6.98 -5.56
CA ARG A 52 -16.31 5.78 -5.71
C ARG A 52 -16.83 4.85 -6.80
N LYS A 53 -18.14 4.57 -6.84
CA LYS A 53 -18.75 3.77 -7.91
C LYS A 53 -18.57 4.41 -9.29
N THR A 54 -18.73 5.73 -9.38
CA THR A 54 -18.56 6.49 -10.63
C THR A 54 -17.12 6.42 -11.15
N VAL A 55 -16.12 6.49 -10.27
CA VAL A 55 -14.69 6.33 -10.64
C VAL A 55 -14.43 4.93 -11.24
N LEU A 56 -15.13 3.90 -10.78
CA LEU A 56 -15.00 2.55 -11.33
C LEU A 56 -15.56 2.41 -12.75
N GLU A 57 -16.33 3.37 -13.26
CA GLU A 57 -16.81 3.39 -14.66
C GLU A 57 -15.71 3.81 -15.66
N LEU A 58 -14.55 4.28 -15.19
CA LEU A 58 -13.46 4.72 -16.06
C LEU A 58 -12.97 3.60 -16.99
N SER A 59 -12.82 3.94 -18.27
CA SER A 59 -12.14 3.15 -19.28
C SER A 59 -10.65 3.54 -19.36
N ALA A 60 -9.78 2.54 -19.52
CA ALA A 60 -8.35 2.79 -19.62
C ALA A 60 -8.01 3.48 -20.96
N PRO A 61 -7.30 4.63 -20.93
CA PRO A 61 -6.72 5.22 -22.14
C PRO A 61 -5.68 4.33 -22.78
N SER A 62 -5.74 4.14 -24.09
CA SER A 62 -4.73 3.40 -24.85
C SER A 62 -3.33 3.93 -24.62
N GLU A 63 -3.18 5.25 -24.52
CA GLU A 63 -1.89 5.89 -24.23
C GLU A 63 -1.35 5.45 -22.85
N LEU A 64 -2.20 5.49 -21.81
CA LEU A 64 -1.85 5.04 -20.46
C LEU A 64 -1.54 3.54 -20.44
N VAL A 65 -2.34 2.70 -21.11
CA VAL A 65 -2.09 1.25 -21.16
C VAL A 65 -0.75 0.96 -21.81
N ASN A 66 -0.43 1.61 -22.92
CA ASN A 66 0.83 1.42 -23.63
C ASN A 66 2.03 1.87 -22.79
N GLU A 67 1.95 3.05 -22.16
CA GLU A 67 3.01 3.55 -21.28
C GLU A 67 3.22 2.64 -20.07
N LEU A 68 2.14 2.21 -19.41
CA LEU A 68 2.21 1.32 -18.27
C LEU A 68 2.82 -0.03 -18.65
N LYS A 69 2.39 -0.63 -19.76
CA LYS A 69 2.95 -1.89 -20.27
C LYS A 69 4.44 -1.77 -20.51
N ASP A 70 4.86 -0.73 -21.23
CA ASP A 70 6.24 -0.47 -21.57
C ASP A 70 7.12 -0.24 -20.32
N LYS A 71 6.62 0.48 -19.31
CA LYS A 71 7.33 0.68 -18.03
C LYS A 71 7.44 -0.62 -17.22
N MET A 72 6.37 -1.39 -17.10
CA MET A 72 6.40 -2.67 -16.39
C MET A 72 7.41 -3.64 -17.03
N GLN A 73 7.38 -3.77 -18.36
CA GLN A 73 8.30 -4.66 -19.08
C GLN A 73 9.76 -4.23 -18.94
N ARG A 74 10.06 -2.92 -19.00
CA ARG A 74 11.43 -2.43 -18.77
C ARG A 74 11.92 -2.64 -17.34
N SER A 75 11.02 -2.72 -16.38
CA SER A 75 11.32 -3.06 -14.99
C SER A 75 11.33 -4.57 -14.73
N CYS A 76 11.31 -5.41 -15.78
CA CYS A 76 11.23 -6.87 -15.71
C CYS A 76 9.98 -7.40 -14.98
N MET A 77 8.93 -6.59 -14.88
CA MET A 77 7.67 -6.95 -14.23
C MET A 77 6.69 -7.55 -15.24
N PRO A 78 5.95 -8.63 -14.90
CA PRO A 78 4.99 -9.24 -15.82
C PRO A 78 3.85 -8.29 -16.16
N TRP A 79 3.48 -8.21 -17.44
CA TRP A 79 2.31 -7.46 -17.89
C TRP A 79 1.04 -8.30 -17.72
N PRO A 80 0.05 -7.87 -16.90
CA PRO A 80 -1.16 -8.65 -16.63
C PRO A 80 -1.96 -9.02 -17.89
N GLY A 81 -1.93 -8.17 -18.91
CA GLY A 81 -2.65 -8.43 -20.17
C GLY A 81 -2.02 -9.49 -21.06
N ASP A 82 -0.78 -9.91 -20.81
CA ASP A 82 -0.17 -11.03 -21.53
C ASP A 82 -0.70 -12.38 -21.01
N GLU A 83 -1.21 -12.45 -19.76
CA GLU A 83 -1.90 -13.64 -19.22
C GLU A 83 -3.31 -13.79 -19.80
N SER A 84 -4.14 -12.75 -19.70
CA SER A 84 -5.49 -12.72 -20.29
C SER A 84 -6.12 -11.32 -20.23
N LEU A 85 -7.16 -11.09 -21.04
CA LEU A 85 -7.99 -9.88 -20.94
C LEU A 85 -8.58 -9.71 -19.54
N LYS A 86 -9.06 -10.79 -18.94
CA LYS A 86 -9.63 -10.79 -17.58
C LYS A 86 -8.59 -10.33 -16.55
N ARG A 87 -7.35 -10.78 -16.67
CA ARG A 87 -6.26 -10.39 -15.76
C ARG A 87 -5.94 -8.90 -15.86
N TRP A 88 -5.91 -8.37 -17.08
CA TRP A 88 -5.82 -6.93 -17.31
C TRP A 88 -7.01 -6.16 -16.69
N GLU A 89 -8.24 -6.64 -16.85
CA GLU A 89 -9.42 -6.01 -16.25
C GLU A 89 -9.36 -5.98 -14.71
N GLN A 90 -8.80 -7.02 -14.09
CA GLN A 90 -8.54 -7.05 -12.64
C GLN A 90 -7.52 -5.99 -12.23
N ALA A 91 -6.38 -5.89 -12.95
CA ALA A 91 -5.37 -4.86 -12.73
C ALA A 91 -5.94 -3.44 -12.88
N TRP A 92 -6.70 -3.20 -13.96
CA TRP A 92 -7.35 -1.91 -14.18
C TRP A 92 -8.38 -1.59 -13.09
N THR A 93 -9.11 -2.59 -12.60
CA THR A 93 -10.03 -2.42 -11.48
C THR A 93 -9.29 -2.07 -10.20
N ALA A 94 -8.14 -2.70 -9.93
CA ALA A 94 -7.31 -2.37 -8.77
C ALA A 94 -6.82 -0.92 -8.82
N ILE A 95 -6.29 -0.46 -9.96
CA ILE A 95 -5.90 0.95 -10.17
C ILE A 95 -7.06 1.91 -9.88
N LYS A 96 -8.25 1.65 -10.44
CA LYS A 96 -9.43 2.49 -10.20
C LYS A 96 -9.88 2.47 -8.73
N LYS A 97 -9.75 1.34 -8.04
CA LYS A 97 -10.05 1.24 -6.60
C LYS A 97 -9.08 2.08 -5.78
N VAL A 98 -7.78 2.08 -6.11
CA VAL A 98 -6.78 2.97 -5.48
C VAL A 98 -7.18 4.43 -5.67
N TRP A 99 -7.50 4.87 -6.88
CA TRP A 99 -7.98 6.24 -7.11
C TRP A 99 -9.29 6.55 -6.39
N ALA A 100 -10.24 5.62 -6.38
CA ALA A 100 -11.51 5.78 -5.70
C ALA A 100 -11.33 5.90 -4.18
N SER A 101 -10.28 5.29 -3.61
CA SER A 101 -10.00 5.34 -2.17
C SER A 101 -9.77 6.75 -1.64
N LYS A 102 -9.43 7.71 -2.51
CA LYS A 102 -9.44 9.16 -2.21
C LYS A 102 -10.76 9.62 -1.58
N TRP A 103 -11.89 9.03 -1.97
CA TRP A 103 -13.23 9.32 -1.44
C TRP A 103 -13.71 8.27 -0.42
N ASN A 104 -12.82 7.50 0.17
CA ASN A 104 -13.16 6.76 1.39
C ASN A 104 -13.57 7.77 2.47
N GLU A 105 -14.57 7.41 3.28
CA GLU A 105 -15.09 8.30 4.32
C GLU A 105 -14.00 8.72 5.31
N ARG A 106 -13.17 7.76 5.76
CA ARG A 106 -12.00 8.04 6.61
C ARG A 106 -11.02 9.03 5.97
N ALA A 107 -10.73 8.87 4.68
CA ALA A 107 -9.77 9.70 3.97
C ALA A 107 -10.30 11.13 3.80
N TYR A 108 -11.54 11.26 3.33
CA TYR A 108 -12.21 12.55 3.13
C TYR A 108 -12.40 13.33 4.43
N LEU A 109 -12.84 12.68 5.50
CA LEU A 109 -13.01 13.35 6.80
C LEU A 109 -11.66 13.76 7.40
N SER A 110 -10.61 12.95 7.22
CA SER A 110 -9.28 13.27 7.70
C SER A 110 -8.73 14.55 7.06
N THR A 111 -8.85 14.72 5.73
CA THR A 111 -8.37 15.95 5.06
C THR A 111 -9.12 17.19 5.55
N ARG A 112 -10.43 17.09 5.81
CA ARG A 112 -11.22 18.21 6.35
C ARG A 112 -10.81 18.63 7.76
N LYS A 113 -10.43 17.66 8.61
CA LYS A 113 -9.96 17.94 9.98
C LYS A 113 -8.73 18.85 9.98
N VAL A 114 -7.83 18.66 9.02
CA VAL A 114 -6.60 19.44 8.86
C VAL A 114 -6.71 20.54 7.80
N LYS A 115 -7.92 20.79 7.26
CA LYS A 115 -8.21 21.81 6.25
C LYS A 115 -7.39 21.66 4.96
N ILE A 116 -7.02 20.43 4.60
CA ILE A 116 -6.47 20.12 3.28
C ILE A 116 -7.61 20.18 2.27
N ASP A 117 -7.41 20.94 1.18
CA ASP A 117 -8.33 20.92 0.06
C ASP A 117 -8.26 19.54 -0.62
N HIS A 118 -9.40 18.84 -0.57
CA HIS A 118 -9.52 17.51 -1.16
C HIS A 118 -9.27 17.54 -2.68
N ASP A 119 -9.50 18.67 -3.34
CA ASP A 119 -9.28 18.80 -4.77
C ASP A 119 -7.80 18.86 -5.15
N CYS A 120 -6.96 19.47 -4.32
CA CYS A 120 -5.51 19.53 -4.52
C CYS A 120 -4.78 18.21 -4.20
N LEU A 121 -5.47 17.26 -3.57
CA LEU A 121 -4.92 15.94 -3.25
C LEU A 121 -4.85 15.08 -4.51
N CYS A 122 -3.64 14.77 -4.97
CA CYS A 122 -3.38 13.93 -6.13
C CYS A 122 -2.97 12.53 -5.70
N MET A 123 -3.72 11.52 -6.17
CA MET A 123 -3.34 10.12 -5.99
C MET A 123 -2.39 9.65 -7.09
N ALA A 124 -1.26 9.09 -6.70
CA ALA A 124 -0.43 8.25 -7.52
C ALA A 124 -0.72 6.76 -7.23
N VAL A 125 -0.25 5.89 -8.13
CA VAL A 125 -0.36 4.44 -7.97
C VAL A 125 1.01 3.85 -8.27
N LEU A 126 1.63 3.25 -7.25
CA LEU A 126 2.85 2.48 -7.41
C LEU A 126 2.46 1.03 -7.73
N VAL A 127 3.12 0.46 -8.75
CA VAL A 127 2.94 -0.95 -9.12
C VAL A 127 4.10 -1.74 -8.54
N GLN A 128 3.79 -2.76 -7.73
CA GLN A 128 4.77 -3.51 -6.98
C GLN A 128 4.45 -5.00 -7.05
N GLU A 129 5.47 -5.84 -7.28
CA GLU A 129 5.30 -7.30 -7.17
C GLU A 129 5.10 -7.71 -5.71
N ILE A 130 4.17 -8.63 -5.49
CA ILE A 130 3.94 -9.21 -4.17
C ILE A 130 4.92 -10.36 -3.98
N ILE A 131 5.73 -10.27 -2.93
CA ILE A 131 6.58 -11.36 -2.48
C ILE A 131 5.68 -12.35 -1.73
N ASN A 132 5.70 -13.62 -2.13
CA ASN A 132 5.04 -14.72 -1.40
C ASN A 132 5.81 -15.03 -0.10
N ALA A 133 5.73 -14.09 0.83
CA ALA A 133 6.50 -14.06 2.05
C ALA A 133 5.97 -15.00 3.12
N ASP A 134 6.88 -15.51 3.95
CA ASP A 134 6.54 -16.36 5.09
C ASP A 134 6.10 -15.49 6.28
N TYR A 135 6.72 -14.31 6.42
CA TYR A 135 6.40 -13.32 7.45
C TYR A 135 6.38 -11.91 6.88
N ALA A 136 5.67 -11.00 7.56
CA ALA A 136 5.73 -9.56 7.35
C ALA A 136 6.09 -8.85 8.65
N PHE A 137 6.72 -7.69 8.55
CA PHE A 137 7.15 -6.93 9.72
C PHE A 137 6.97 -5.42 9.55
N VAL A 138 6.88 -4.74 10.68
CA VAL A 138 6.97 -3.28 10.81
C VAL A 138 8.10 -2.95 11.78
N ILE A 139 8.92 -1.94 11.46
CA ILE A 139 10.01 -1.44 12.29
C ILE A 139 9.75 0.02 12.62
N HIS A 140 9.94 0.38 13.89
CA HIS A 140 10.16 1.74 14.33
C HIS A 140 11.61 1.86 14.79
N THR A 141 12.40 2.71 14.15
CA THR A 141 13.83 2.83 14.48
C THR A 141 14.07 3.66 15.73
N THR A 142 13.09 4.40 16.22
CA THR A 142 13.02 4.89 17.60
C THR A 142 11.91 4.15 18.33
N ASN A 143 12.17 3.61 19.51
CA ASN A 143 11.16 2.85 20.24
C ASN A 143 9.91 3.73 20.50
N PRO A 144 8.73 3.37 19.97
CA PRO A 144 7.54 4.22 20.03
C PRO A 144 6.89 4.25 21.42
N SER A 145 7.23 3.29 22.30
CA SER A 145 6.70 3.21 23.66
C SER A 145 7.55 3.99 24.66
N SER A 146 8.87 3.93 24.53
CA SER A 146 9.81 4.57 25.47
C SER A 146 10.41 5.89 24.96
N GLY A 147 10.38 6.13 23.64
CA GLY A 147 11.10 7.24 22.99
C GLY A 147 12.61 7.02 22.90
N ASP A 148 13.13 5.84 23.23
CA ASP A 148 14.56 5.54 23.18
C ASP A 148 15.04 5.39 21.72
N SER A 149 15.75 6.41 21.23
CA SER A 149 16.33 6.42 19.88
C SER A 149 17.56 5.52 19.74
N SER A 150 18.06 4.90 20.81
CA SER A 150 19.09 3.86 20.73
C SER A 150 18.52 2.46 20.46
N GLU A 151 17.19 2.33 20.43
CA GLU A 151 16.49 1.05 20.36
C GLU A 151 15.54 1.00 19.18
N ILE A 152 15.68 -0.08 18.40
CA ILE A 152 14.74 -0.46 17.35
C ILE A 152 13.64 -1.30 17.98
N TYR A 153 12.39 -0.99 17.67
CA TYR A 153 11.22 -1.81 18.00
C TYR A 153 10.62 -2.38 16.72
N ALA A 154 10.30 -3.66 16.71
CA ALA A 154 9.68 -4.28 15.56
C ALA A 154 8.61 -5.32 15.94
N GLU A 155 7.62 -5.44 15.06
CA GLU A 155 6.56 -6.43 15.12
C GLU A 155 6.59 -7.33 13.89
N VAL A 156 6.33 -8.62 14.07
CA VAL A 156 6.38 -9.63 13.01
C VAL A 156 5.12 -10.51 13.05
N VAL A 157 4.52 -10.75 11.88
CA VAL A 157 3.36 -11.63 11.68
C VAL A 157 3.63 -12.66 10.59
N LYS A 158 2.90 -13.76 10.62
CA LYS A 158 2.96 -14.79 9.58
C LYS A 158 2.07 -14.42 8.39
N GLY A 159 2.61 -14.52 7.18
CA GLY A 159 1.95 -14.08 5.95
C GLY A 159 2.02 -12.57 5.74
N LEU A 160 1.02 -12.00 5.05
CA LEU A 160 1.02 -10.61 4.64
C LEU A 160 0.80 -9.62 5.82
N GLY A 161 1.37 -8.41 5.66
CA GLY A 161 1.40 -7.35 6.66
C GLY A 161 0.04 -6.72 6.98
N GLU A 162 -0.99 -6.93 6.18
CA GLU A 162 -2.34 -6.41 6.43
C GLU A 162 -2.92 -6.94 7.75
N THR A 163 -2.39 -8.04 8.29
CA THR A 163 -2.78 -8.55 9.62
C THR A 163 -2.17 -7.79 10.79
N LEU A 164 -1.10 -7.02 10.58
CA LEU A 164 -0.55 -6.04 11.53
C LEU A 164 -1.41 -4.78 11.59
N VAL A 165 -1.75 -4.24 10.42
CA VAL A 165 -2.45 -2.95 10.29
C VAL A 165 -3.97 -3.10 10.52
N GLY A 166 -4.54 -4.25 10.17
CA GLY A 166 -5.96 -4.53 10.33
C GLY A 166 -6.36 -4.97 11.75
N ALA A 167 -7.66 -4.88 12.04
CA ALA A 167 -8.26 -5.30 13.32
C ALA A 167 -8.37 -6.83 13.47
N TYR A 168 -7.27 -7.56 13.28
CA TYR A 168 -7.20 -9.01 13.44
C TYR A 168 -6.86 -9.37 14.91
N PRO A 169 -7.69 -10.20 15.59
CA PRO A 169 -7.45 -10.59 16.98
C PRO A 169 -6.11 -11.30 17.19
N GLY A 170 -5.57 -11.15 18.40
CA GLY A 170 -4.27 -11.69 18.78
C GLY A 170 -3.13 -10.71 18.50
N ARG A 171 -1.94 -11.05 18.99
CA ARG A 171 -0.76 -10.18 18.94
C ARG A 171 0.26 -10.66 17.91
N ALA A 172 1.01 -9.72 17.34
CA ALA A 172 2.22 -10.03 16.59
C ALA A 172 3.34 -10.50 17.54
N MET A 173 4.37 -11.14 16.98
CA MET A 173 5.64 -11.26 17.69
C MET A 173 6.22 -9.86 17.80
N SER A 174 6.67 -9.44 18.97
CA SER A 174 7.35 -8.15 19.12
C SER A 174 8.72 -8.34 19.76
N PHE A 175 9.67 -7.50 19.36
CA PHE A 175 11.01 -7.50 19.91
C PHE A 175 11.62 -6.10 19.90
N THR A 176 12.64 -5.90 20.72
CA THR A 176 13.52 -4.74 20.62
C THR A 176 14.95 -5.15 20.33
N CYS A 177 15.74 -4.24 19.77
CA CYS A 177 17.15 -4.46 19.52
C CYS A 177 17.92 -3.15 19.68
N LYS A 178 19.06 -3.19 20.36
CA LYS A 178 19.91 -2.01 20.53
C LYS A 178 20.72 -1.76 19.25
N LYS A 179 20.77 -0.52 18.79
CA LYS A 179 21.48 -0.16 17.55
C LYS A 179 22.98 -0.43 17.60
N ASN A 180 23.57 -0.47 18.81
CA ASN A 180 24.96 -0.81 19.03
C ASN A 180 25.22 -2.32 19.15
N ASP A 181 24.18 -3.17 19.20
CA ASP A 181 24.29 -4.62 19.23
C ASP A 181 23.09 -5.26 18.49
N LEU A 182 23.14 -5.14 17.16
CA LEU A 182 22.10 -5.65 16.26
C LEU A 182 22.01 -7.20 16.22
N SER A 183 22.93 -7.89 16.90
CA SER A 183 23.01 -9.36 16.95
C SER A 183 22.25 -9.98 18.13
N SER A 184 21.75 -9.14 19.04
CA SER A 184 21.12 -9.56 20.30
C SER A 184 19.67 -9.06 20.46
N PRO A 185 18.75 -9.36 19.51
CA PRO A 185 17.35 -8.96 19.64
C PRO A 185 16.68 -9.60 20.87
N GLN A 186 15.89 -8.79 21.59
CA GLN A 186 15.15 -9.19 22.79
C GLN A 186 13.67 -9.34 22.47
N VAL A 187 13.18 -10.59 22.49
CA VAL A 187 11.75 -10.88 22.26
C VAL A 187 10.93 -10.37 23.45
N LEU A 188 9.94 -9.52 23.17
CA LEU A 188 9.02 -8.96 24.15
C LEU A 188 7.70 -9.73 24.23
N GLY A 189 7.30 -10.36 23.13
CA GLY A 189 6.07 -11.13 23.07
C GLY A 189 6.06 -12.09 21.89
N TYR A 190 5.55 -13.29 22.12
CA TYR A 190 5.30 -14.28 21.08
C TYR A 190 3.95 -14.04 20.38
N PRO A 191 3.80 -14.45 19.11
CA PRO A 191 2.62 -14.16 18.33
C PRO A 191 1.43 -15.04 18.78
N SER A 192 0.22 -14.51 18.63
CA SER A 192 -1.03 -15.23 18.92
C SER A 192 -2.16 -14.92 17.94
N LYS A 193 -1.86 -14.27 16.81
CA LYS A 193 -2.88 -14.02 15.78
C LYS A 193 -3.42 -15.33 15.25
N ALA A 194 -4.74 -15.52 15.32
CA ALA A 194 -5.40 -16.74 14.85
C ALA A 194 -5.53 -16.80 13.32
N THR A 195 -5.26 -15.71 12.62
CA THR A 195 -5.47 -15.59 11.18
C THR A 195 -4.30 -14.92 10.50
N GLY A 196 -3.82 -15.53 9.42
CA GLY A 196 -2.87 -14.98 8.48
C GLY A 196 -3.51 -14.80 7.11
N LEU A 197 -2.93 -13.92 6.30
CA LEU A 197 -3.33 -13.70 4.92
C LEU A 197 -2.18 -14.09 4.00
N PHE A 198 -2.48 -14.77 2.90
CA PHE A 198 -1.46 -15.27 1.97
C PHE A 198 -1.88 -15.07 0.52
N ILE A 199 -0.95 -14.63 -0.32
CA ILE A 199 -1.09 -14.70 -1.78
C ILE A 199 0.00 -15.67 -2.26
N ARG A 200 -0.41 -16.88 -2.66
CA ARG A 200 0.50 -17.99 -2.98
C ARG A 200 0.97 -18.02 -4.43
N SER A 201 0.30 -17.27 -5.30
CA SER A 201 0.66 -17.08 -6.70
C SER A 201 1.51 -15.82 -6.88
N SER A 202 2.28 -15.77 -7.96
CA SER A 202 2.90 -14.52 -8.40
C SER A 202 1.79 -13.49 -8.62
N SER A 203 1.89 -12.34 -7.94
CA SER A 203 0.85 -11.31 -7.97
C SER A 203 1.46 -9.92 -7.91
N ILE A 204 0.62 -8.92 -8.16
CA ILE A 204 0.99 -7.52 -8.18
C ILE A 204 0.02 -6.77 -7.25
N ILE A 205 0.57 -5.84 -6.49
CA ILE A 205 -0.19 -4.87 -5.70
C ILE A 205 -0.05 -3.48 -6.29
N PHE A 206 -1.19 -2.78 -6.36
CA PHE A 206 -1.26 -1.36 -6.70
C PHE A 206 -1.34 -0.57 -5.41
N ARG A 207 -0.22 0.03 -5.00
CA ARG A 207 -0.10 0.81 -3.78
C ARG A 207 -0.60 2.23 -4.00
N SER A 208 -1.36 2.73 -3.04
CA SER A 208 -1.69 4.16 -2.98
C SER A 208 -0.45 4.98 -2.60
N ASP A 209 -0.36 6.16 -3.18
CA ASP A 209 0.59 7.21 -2.80
C ASP A 209 -0.10 8.56 -3.07
N SER A 210 0.24 9.62 -2.32
CA SER A 210 -0.33 10.94 -2.55
C SER A 210 0.58 12.08 -2.14
N ASN A 211 0.43 13.22 -2.79
CA ASN A 211 1.11 14.47 -2.41
C ASN A 211 0.67 15.02 -1.04
N GLY A 212 -0.27 14.37 -0.36
CA GLY A 212 -0.74 14.74 0.95
C GLY A 212 -0.34 13.76 2.06
N GLU A 213 0.25 12.61 1.75
CA GLU A 213 0.37 11.51 2.73
C GLU A 213 1.27 11.82 3.94
N ASP A 214 2.35 12.56 3.69
CA ASP A 214 3.40 12.87 4.68
C ASP A 214 3.49 14.38 5.00
N LEU A 215 2.34 15.08 4.96
CA LEU A 215 2.30 16.50 5.32
C LEU A 215 2.46 16.70 6.84
N GLU A 216 3.17 17.76 7.23
CA GLU A 216 3.31 18.11 8.65
C GLU A 216 1.93 18.33 9.30
N GLY A 217 1.67 17.61 10.40
CA GLY A 217 0.38 17.66 11.09
C GLY A 217 -0.74 16.83 10.44
N TYR A 218 -0.46 16.06 9.39
CA TYR A 218 -1.41 15.15 8.76
C TYR A 218 -0.76 13.79 8.43
N ALA A 219 -1.10 12.77 9.21
CA ALA A 219 -0.73 11.39 8.91
C ALA A 219 -1.74 10.78 7.93
N GLY A 220 -1.41 10.81 6.64
CA GLY A 220 -2.22 10.19 5.57
C GLY A 220 -2.08 8.66 5.50
N ALA A 221 -1.07 8.14 6.18
CA ALA A 221 -0.77 6.73 6.42
C ALA A 221 -2.00 5.82 6.50
N GLY A 222 -2.15 4.91 5.54
CA GLY A 222 -3.19 3.88 5.58
C GLY A 222 -4.63 4.38 5.45
N LEU A 223 -4.85 5.65 5.08
CA LEU A 223 -6.18 6.19 4.77
C LEU A 223 -6.68 5.75 3.39
N TYR A 224 -5.76 5.66 2.44
CA TYR A 224 -5.98 5.22 1.08
C TYR A 224 -5.75 3.71 0.94
N ASP A 225 -6.37 3.12 -0.07
CA ASP A 225 -6.35 1.67 -0.22
C ASP A 225 -5.24 1.25 -1.18
N SER A 226 -4.47 0.25 -0.78
CA SER A 226 -3.58 -0.52 -1.65
C SER A 226 -4.28 -1.81 -2.05
N VAL A 227 -4.31 -2.14 -3.34
CA VAL A 227 -5.19 -3.18 -3.86
C VAL A 227 -4.38 -4.22 -4.65
N PRO A 228 -4.28 -5.47 -4.15
CA PRO A 228 -3.70 -6.56 -4.92
C PRO A 228 -4.63 -6.99 -6.06
N ILE A 229 -4.06 -7.57 -7.12
CA ILE A 229 -4.86 -8.20 -8.18
C ILE A 229 -5.58 -9.44 -7.61
N ASP A 230 -4.85 -10.25 -6.86
CA ASP A 230 -5.38 -11.47 -6.24
C ASP A 230 -5.86 -11.19 -4.82
N GLU A 231 -7.01 -11.74 -4.49
CA GLU A 231 -7.52 -11.66 -3.12
C GLU A 231 -6.69 -12.56 -2.21
N PRO A 232 -6.21 -12.06 -1.05
CA PRO A 232 -5.49 -12.88 -0.10
C PRO A 232 -6.36 -14.00 0.46
N GLU A 233 -5.78 -15.19 0.52
CA GLU A 233 -6.40 -16.33 1.20
C GLU A 233 -6.28 -16.17 2.71
N ARG A 234 -7.40 -16.35 3.41
CA ARG A 234 -7.45 -16.36 4.87
C ARG A 234 -7.12 -17.75 5.40
N VAL A 235 -6.09 -17.83 6.22
CA VAL A 235 -5.61 -19.10 6.80
C VAL A 235 -5.66 -19.02 8.32
N VAL A 236 -6.17 -20.06 8.96
CA VAL A 236 -6.07 -20.23 10.42
C VAL A 236 -4.63 -20.61 10.76
N LEU A 237 -3.99 -19.83 11.62
CA LEU A 237 -2.58 -20.01 11.91
C LEU A 237 -2.36 -21.09 12.98
N ASP A 238 -1.43 -21.99 12.66
CA ASP A 238 -0.82 -22.91 13.62
C ASP A 238 0.65 -22.49 13.82
N TYR A 239 1.00 -22.38 15.09
CA TYR A 239 2.30 -21.92 15.58
C TYR A 239 3.14 -23.06 16.17
N THR A 240 2.58 -24.26 16.29
CA THR A 240 3.21 -25.42 16.95
C THR A 240 4.56 -25.78 16.33
N ASP A 241 4.65 -25.69 15.01
CA ASP A 241 5.87 -25.99 14.24
C ASP A 241 6.45 -24.74 13.54
N ASP A 242 6.09 -23.54 13.99
CA ASP A 242 6.56 -22.31 13.34
C ASP A 242 8.05 -22.06 13.64
N PRO A 243 8.93 -21.97 12.62
CA PRO A 243 10.36 -21.76 12.84
C PRO A 243 10.69 -20.50 13.64
N LEU A 244 9.89 -19.42 13.49
CA LEU A 244 10.12 -18.20 14.25
C LEU A 244 9.93 -18.41 15.76
N ILE A 245 9.18 -19.44 16.17
CA ILE A 245 8.91 -19.78 17.58
C ILE A 245 9.81 -20.92 18.05
N MET A 246 9.90 -21.98 17.26
CA MET A 246 10.52 -23.24 17.68
C MET A 246 12.03 -23.28 17.44
N ASP A 247 12.52 -22.54 16.43
CA ASP A 247 13.94 -22.52 16.08
C ASP A 247 14.58 -21.21 16.58
N VAL A 248 15.42 -21.34 17.61
CA VAL A 248 16.10 -20.20 18.26
C VAL A 248 17.09 -19.54 17.31
N ASP A 249 17.84 -20.32 16.52
CA ASP A 249 18.88 -19.82 15.64
C ASP A 249 18.26 -19.11 14.43
N PHE A 250 17.21 -19.71 13.84
CA PHE A 250 16.44 -19.07 12.78
C PHE A 250 15.81 -17.77 13.28
N ARG A 251 15.16 -17.79 14.44
CA ARG A 251 14.57 -16.58 15.03
C ARG A 251 15.63 -15.50 15.24
N GLN A 252 16.75 -15.81 15.89
CA GLN A 252 17.80 -14.83 16.14
C GLN A 252 18.33 -14.24 14.83
N SER A 253 18.56 -15.08 13.82
CA SER A 253 19.01 -14.66 12.48
C SER A 253 18.01 -13.70 11.82
N VAL A 254 16.72 -14.06 11.78
CA VAL A 254 15.68 -13.23 11.16
C VAL A 254 15.50 -11.91 11.89
N LEU A 255 15.36 -11.93 13.22
CA LEU A 255 15.15 -10.71 14.01
C LEU A 255 16.36 -9.77 13.92
N SER A 256 17.58 -10.31 13.90
CA SER A 256 18.81 -9.51 13.71
C SER A 256 18.87 -8.86 12.32
N LYS A 257 18.46 -9.58 11.27
CA LYS A 257 18.37 -9.01 9.90
C LYS A 257 17.32 -7.91 9.80
N ILE A 258 16.16 -8.09 10.45
CA ILE A 258 15.12 -7.05 10.51
C ILE A 258 15.67 -5.81 11.21
N ALA A 259 16.29 -5.96 12.39
CA ALA A 259 16.91 -4.83 13.11
C ALA A 259 18.01 -4.15 12.28
N SER A 260 18.84 -4.94 11.59
CA SER A 260 19.90 -4.43 10.72
C SER A 260 19.35 -3.61 9.56
N ALA A 261 18.27 -4.06 8.91
CA ALA A 261 17.60 -3.29 7.88
C ALA A 261 17.11 -1.94 8.43
N GLY A 262 16.50 -1.93 9.62
CA GLY A 262 16.07 -0.71 10.29
C GLY A 262 17.21 0.29 10.54
N SER A 263 18.33 -0.19 11.12
CA SER A 263 19.49 0.65 11.41
C SER A 263 20.12 1.25 10.14
N VAL A 264 20.27 0.44 9.09
CA VAL A 264 20.86 0.90 7.82
C VAL A 264 19.98 1.93 7.13
N ILE A 265 18.67 1.72 7.11
CA ILE A 265 17.73 2.65 6.45
C ILE A 265 17.69 3.98 7.20
N GLU A 266 17.63 3.96 8.54
CA GLU A 266 17.69 5.19 9.34
C GLU A 266 18.98 5.98 9.09
N GLU A 267 20.13 5.31 9.01
CA GLU A 267 21.40 5.96 8.69
C GLU A 267 21.37 6.62 7.30
N LEU A 268 20.83 5.92 6.30
CA LEU A 268 20.70 6.45 4.94
C LEU A 268 19.72 7.63 4.84
N CYS A 269 18.62 7.59 5.60
CA CYS A 269 17.60 8.62 5.61
C CYS A 269 17.95 9.81 6.51
N GLY A 270 18.83 9.63 7.50
CA GLY A 270 19.27 10.67 8.43
C GLY A 270 18.23 11.05 9.50
N CYS A 271 17.12 10.32 9.61
CA CYS A 271 16.09 10.50 10.63
C CYS A 271 15.39 9.18 10.93
N ALA A 272 14.73 9.09 12.09
CA ALA A 272 13.98 7.91 12.50
C ALA A 272 12.95 7.49 11.44
N GLN A 273 12.76 6.19 11.25
CA GLN A 273 11.93 5.61 10.20
C GLN A 273 10.87 4.65 10.74
N ASP A 274 9.74 4.64 10.06
CA ASP A 274 8.69 3.62 10.11
C ASP A 274 8.79 2.79 8.81
N ILE A 275 9.17 1.53 8.95
CA ILE A 275 9.57 0.66 7.83
C ILE A 275 8.68 -0.57 7.79
N GLU A 276 8.12 -0.85 6.63
CA GLU A 276 7.42 -2.10 6.35
C GLU A 276 8.31 -3.02 5.51
N GLY A 277 8.28 -4.31 5.81
CA GLY A 277 8.99 -5.31 5.04
C GLY A 277 8.44 -6.71 5.22
N VAL A 278 9.07 -7.64 4.53
CA VAL A 278 8.70 -9.05 4.52
C VAL A 278 9.91 -9.95 4.64
N VAL A 279 9.70 -11.15 5.16
CA VAL A 279 10.70 -12.21 5.23
C VAL A 279 10.28 -13.34 4.30
N LYS A 280 11.18 -13.71 3.38
CA LYS A 280 11.02 -14.90 2.55
C LYS A 280 12.30 -15.74 2.61
N ASP A 281 12.17 -16.99 3.02
CA ASP A 281 13.27 -17.95 3.12
C ASP A 281 14.43 -17.40 3.98
N GLY A 282 14.07 -16.74 5.09
CA GLY A 282 15.00 -16.10 6.02
C GLY A 282 15.70 -14.84 5.48
N GLN A 283 15.32 -14.35 4.30
CA GLN A 283 15.81 -13.10 3.71
C GLN A 283 14.82 -11.96 3.91
N VAL A 284 15.34 -10.77 4.15
CA VAL A 284 14.56 -9.56 4.42
C VAL A 284 14.42 -8.73 3.15
N TYR A 285 13.19 -8.32 2.85
CA TYR A 285 12.86 -7.41 1.75
C TYR A 285 12.09 -6.23 2.32
N VAL A 286 12.53 -5.02 2.01
CA VAL A 286 11.86 -3.80 2.45
C VAL A 286 10.86 -3.41 1.37
N VAL A 287 9.62 -3.14 1.77
CA VAL A 287 8.53 -2.83 0.84
C VAL A 287 8.08 -1.38 0.92
N GLN A 288 8.33 -0.70 2.04
CA GLN A 288 8.01 0.72 2.26
C GLN A 288 8.90 1.27 3.39
N THR A 289 9.24 2.55 3.31
CA THR A 289 9.86 3.29 4.42
C THR A 289 9.35 4.72 4.38
N ARG A 290 9.23 5.35 5.55
CA ARG A 290 8.91 6.76 5.70
C ARG A 290 9.48 7.30 7.01
N PRO A 291 9.59 8.63 7.18
CA PRO A 291 9.91 9.22 8.48
C PRO A 291 8.95 8.76 9.57
N GLN A 292 9.51 8.39 10.72
CA GLN A 292 8.75 8.13 11.93
C GLN A 292 8.29 9.47 12.52
N MET A 293 6.97 9.63 12.67
CA MET A 293 6.31 10.85 13.20
C MET A 293 6.05 10.76 14.70
#